data_AF-A0A8S9GG80-F1
#
_entry.id   AF-A0A8S9GG80-F1
#
_cell.length_a   1.000
_cell.length_b   1.000
_cell.length_c   1.000
_cell.angle_alpha   90.00
_cell.angle_beta   90.00
_cell.angle_gamma   90.00
#
_symmetry.space_group_name_H-M   'P 1'
#
loop_
_entity.id
_entity.type
_entity.pdbx_description
1 polymer ?
#
loop_
_entity_poly.entity_id
_entity_poly.type
_entity_poly.pdbx_seq_one_letter_code
_entity_poly.pdbx_strand_id
1 'polypeptide(L)'
;MEEEYIRVINITVIGVISWGLIFILVRRIFSNYSFDFSTRIVSTLHATVAVVLATLTIQDWSCPVYPIASTSSLQQMETMAFSFWTLLPKAIWITEISSPFLHLREILKEIGYRDTDLNLAADVCFATIFSLARMVGGPYLVYVTMAADNPILIKAMALGSQLVSAFWFYKILKMMRYKIMRRSMPNTKSD
;
A
#
# COMPACT_ATOMS: atom_id res chain seq x y z
N MET A 1 -24.69 -2.47 -18.73
CA MET A 1 -24.80 -2.78 -17.29
C MET A 1 -24.55 -4.26 -16.98
N GLU A 2 -25.33 -5.20 -17.50
CA GLU A 2 -25.16 -6.64 -17.17
C GLU A 2 -23.89 -7.26 -17.77
N GLU A 3 -23.59 -6.98 -19.05
CA GLU A 3 -22.34 -7.43 -19.69
C GLU A 3 -21.07 -6.84 -19.04
N GLU A 4 -21.15 -5.59 -18.60
CA GLU A 4 -20.05 -4.90 -17.92
C GLU A 4 -19.80 -5.49 -16.53
N TYR A 5 -20.87 -5.81 -15.80
CA TYR A 5 -20.80 -6.49 -14.52
C TYR A 5 -20.18 -7.89 -14.65
N ILE A 6 -20.62 -8.66 -15.65
CA ILE A 6 -20.04 -9.98 -15.97
C ILE A 6 -18.55 -9.85 -16.30
N ARG A 7 -18.16 -8.82 -17.06
CA ARG A 7 -16.76 -8.57 -17.40
C ARG A 7 -15.91 -8.25 -16.16
N VAL A 8 -16.39 -7.39 -15.26
CA VAL A 8 -15.70 -7.08 -14.00
C VAL A 8 -15.56 -8.34 -13.13
N ILE A 9 -16.60 -9.17 -13.04
CA ILE A 9 -16.52 -10.46 -12.34
C ILE A 9 -15.45 -11.35 -12.97
N ASN A 10 -15.46 -11.50 -14.29
CA ASN A 10 -14.49 -12.36 -14.99
C ASN A 10 -13.05 -11.89 -14.74
N ILE A 11 -12.78 -10.58 -14.85
CA ILE A 11 -11.46 -10.01 -14.55
C ILE A 11 -11.07 -10.29 -13.09
N THR A 12 -12.00 -10.13 -12.15
CA THR A 12 -11.76 -10.38 -10.72
C THR A 12 -11.43 -11.85 -10.47
N VAL A 13 -12.21 -12.78 -11.03
CA VAL A 13 -11.98 -14.23 -10.91
C VAL A 13 -10.63 -14.64 -11.51
N ILE A 14 -10.31 -14.13 -12.71
CA ILE A 14 -9.01 -14.37 -13.35
C ILE A 14 -7.88 -13.80 -12.49
N GLY A 15 -8.07 -12.62 -11.91
CA GLY A 15 -7.15 -12.00 -10.96
C GLY A 15 -6.85 -12.90 -9.77
N VAL A 16 -7.88 -13.41 -9.08
CA VAL A 16 -7.74 -14.36 -7.95
C VAL A 16 -6.88 -15.56 -8.32
N ILE A 17 -7.25 -16.22 -9.41
CA ILE A 17 -6.60 -17.45 -9.84
C ILE A 17 -5.13 -17.16 -10.17
N SER A 18 -4.88 -16.06 -10.88
CA SER A 18 -3.53 -15.62 -11.24
C SER A 18 -2.68 -15.36 -10.01
N TRP A 19 -3.19 -14.63 -9.01
CA TRP A 19 -2.47 -14.38 -7.76
C TRP A 19 -2.23 -15.66 -6.95
N GLY A 20 -3.18 -16.60 -6.94
CA GLY A 20 -3.00 -17.91 -6.31
C GLY A 20 -1.90 -18.74 -6.98
N LEU A 21 -1.84 -18.75 -8.31
CA LEU A 21 -0.77 -19.41 -9.06
C LEU A 21 0.58 -18.75 -8.82
N ILE A 22 0.65 -17.42 -8.82
CA ILE A 22 1.86 -16.66 -8.48
C ILE A 22 2.33 -17.02 -7.07
N PHE A 23 1.42 -17.11 -6.10
CA PHE A 23 1.78 -17.52 -4.74
C PHE A 23 2.39 -18.93 -4.70
N ILE A 24 1.78 -19.90 -5.39
CA ILE A 24 2.33 -21.27 -5.47
C ILE A 24 3.72 -21.27 -6.11
N LEU A 25 3.93 -20.49 -7.19
CA LEU A 25 5.22 -20.35 -7.85
C LEU A 25 6.27 -19.72 -6.94
N VAL A 26 5.96 -18.60 -6.29
CA VAL A 26 6.83 -17.93 -5.31
C VAL A 26 7.18 -18.89 -4.18
N ARG A 27 6.20 -19.60 -3.63
CA ARG A 27 6.43 -20.58 -2.55
C ARG A 27 7.34 -21.72 -2.99
N ARG A 28 7.25 -22.14 -4.25
CA ARG A 28 8.12 -23.19 -4.82
C ARG A 28 9.56 -22.70 -5.02
N ILE A 29 9.75 -21.47 -5.49
CA ILE A 29 11.08 -20.86 -5.70
C ILE A 29 11.76 -20.57 -4.36
N PHE A 30 11.02 -20.03 -3.40
CA PHE A 30 11.50 -19.66 -2.06
C PHE A 30 11.09 -20.69 -1.00
N SER A 31 11.19 -21.97 -1.31
CA SER A 31 10.79 -23.07 -0.43
C SER A 31 11.55 -23.08 0.90
N ASN A 32 12.79 -22.59 0.88
CA ASN A 32 13.69 -22.47 2.04
C ASN A 32 13.32 -21.32 3.00
N TYR A 33 12.43 -20.40 2.60
CA TYR A 33 11.96 -19.29 3.44
C TYR A 33 10.59 -19.59 4.05
N SER A 34 10.17 -18.74 4.99
CA SER A 34 8.88 -18.88 5.68
C SER A 34 7.69 -18.70 4.74
N PHE A 35 6.52 -19.16 5.19
CA PHE A 35 5.26 -18.88 4.51
C PHE A 35 5.01 -17.37 4.40
N ASP A 36 5.25 -16.63 5.49
CA ASP A 36 5.09 -15.17 5.56
C ASP A 36 6.00 -14.44 4.56
N PHE A 37 7.22 -14.93 4.34
CA PHE A 37 8.12 -14.37 3.32
C PHE A 37 7.51 -14.45 1.92
N SER A 38 6.94 -15.62 1.56
CA SER A 38 6.28 -15.83 0.28
C SER A 38 5.06 -14.91 0.14
N THR A 39 4.25 -14.80 1.19
CA THR A 39 3.11 -13.89 1.25
C THR A 39 3.53 -12.44 1.06
N ARG A 40 4.61 -11.99 1.70
CA ARG A 40 5.13 -10.63 1.57
C ARG A 40 5.61 -10.31 0.15
N ILE A 41 6.23 -11.26 -0.53
CA ILE A 41 6.61 -11.08 -1.95
C ILE A 41 5.36 -10.85 -2.79
N VAL A 42 4.34 -11.72 -2.65
CA VAL A 42 3.09 -11.59 -3.41
C VAL A 42 2.37 -10.29 -3.08
N SER A 43 2.30 -9.89 -1.80
CA SER A 43 1.73 -8.60 -1.39
C SER A 43 2.50 -7.41 -1.93
N THR A 44 3.84 -7.48 -2.02
CA THR A 44 4.67 -6.44 -2.65
C THR A 44 4.33 -6.31 -4.12
N LEU A 45 4.23 -7.44 -4.84
CA LEU A 45 3.85 -7.47 -6.25
C LEU A 45 2.44 -6.90 -6.45
N HIS A 46 1.48 -7.34 -5.64
CA HIS A 46 0.10 -6.86 -5.69
C HIS A 46 0.00 -5.35 -5.47
N ALA A 47 0.66 -4.83 -4.42
CA ALA A 47 0.67 -3.39 -4.13
C ALA A 47 1.36 -2.60 -5.24
N THR A 48 2.45 -3.13 -5.81
CA THR A 48 3.16 -2.46 -6.92
C THR A 48 2.29 -2.39 -8.17
N VAL A 49 1.63 -3.50 -8.53
CA VAL A 49 0.68 -3.54 -9.65
C VAL A 49 -0.47 -2.55 -9.40
N ALA A 50 -1.05 -2.54 -8.20
CA ALA A 50 -2.11 -1.59 -7.86
C ALA A 50 -1.67 -0.12 -8.00
N VAL A 51 -0.48 0.23 -7.53
CA VAL A 51 0.08 1.59 -7.65
C VAL A 51 0.35 1.97 -9.11
N VAL A 52 0.92 1.06 -9.90
CA VAL A 52 1.19 1.30 -11.33
C VAL A 52 -0.11 1.49 -12.10
N LEU A 53 -1.08 0.59 -11.91
CA LEU A 53 -2.38 0.67 -12.56
C LEU A 53 -3.14 1.93 -12.13
N ALA A 54 -3.09 2.30 -10.85
CA ALA A 54 -3.64 3.58 -10.37
C ALA A 54 -2.97 4.78 -11.05
N THR A 55 -1.64 4.75 -11.20
CA THR A 55 -0.89 5.83 -11.86
C THR A 55 -1.28 5.97 -13.34
N LEU A 56 -1.44 4.85 -14.06
CA LEU A 56 -1.80 4.83 -15.48
C LEU A 56 -3.26 5.24 -15.75
N THR A 57 -4.14 5.08 -14.75
CA THR A 57 -5.58 5.35 -14.90
C THR A 57 -6.00 6.77 -14.48
N ILE A 58 -5.08 7.54 -13.88
CA ILE A 58 -5.30 8.94 -13.53
C ILE A 58 -5.10 9.82 -14.77
N GLN A 59 -6.20 10.33 -15.33
CA GLN A 59 -6.18 11.20 -16.51
C GLN A 59 -5.85 12.67 -16.18
N ASP A 60 -6.31 13.19 -15.05
CA ASP A 60 -6.03 14.55 -14.59
C ASP A 60 -5.44 14.53 -13.18
N TRP A 61 -4.26 15.12 -13.00
CA TRP A 61 -3.60 15.28 -11.69
C TRP A 61 -4.03 16.57 -10.96
N SER A 62 -4.64 17.51 -11.69
CA SER A 62 -4.95 18.87 -11.23
C SER A 62 -6.11 18.93 -10.25
N CYS A 63 -7.09 18.03 -10.39
CA CYS A 63 -8.17 17.89 -9.42
C CYS A 63 -8.03 16.58 -8.63
N PRO A 64 -7.58 16.59 -7.36
CA PRO A 64 -7.29 15.37 -6.60
C PRO A 64 -8.54 14.51 -6.35
N VAL A 65 -9.74 15.06 -6.53
CA VAL A 65 -11.01 14.41 -6.25
C VAL A 65 -12.09 14.92 -7.23
N TYR A 66 -12.03 14.55 -8.51
CA TYR A 66 -13.10 14.84 -9.48
C TYR A 66 -14.14 13.70 -9.52
N PRO A 67 -15.43 14.02 -9.67
CA PRO A 67 -16.41 13.89 -8.60
C PRO A 67 -16.61 12.44 -8.15
N ILE A 68 -16.72 12.27 -6.83
CA ILE A 68 -16.97 10.98 -6.14
C ILE A 68 -18.35 10.36 -6.51
N ALA A 69 -19.19 11.10 -7.25
CA ALA A 69 -20.50 10.66 -7.74
C ALA A 69 -20.53 10.30 -9.23
N SER A 70 -19.46 10.52 -10.01
CA SER A 70 -19.38 9.86 -11.31
C SER A 70 -18.93 8.43 -11.04
N THR A 71 -19.75 7.45 -11.42
CA THR A 71 -19.31 6.07 -11.61
C THR A 71 -17.89 6.08 -12.17
N SER A 72 -16.92 5.55 -11.41
CA SER A 72 -15.56 5.34 -11.92
C SER A 72 -15.67 4.81 -13.34
N SER A 73 -15.01 5.45 -14.30
CA SER A 73 -15.16 5.06 -15.70
C SER A 73 -14.95 3.55 -15.81
N LEU A 74 -15.72 2.87 -16.67
CA LEU A 74 -15.66 1.41 -16.78
C LEU A 74 -14.21 0.90 -16.91
N GLN A 75 -13.38 1.63 -17.67
CA GLN A 75 -11.95 1.36 -17.82
C GLN A 75 -11.18 1.42 -16.49
N GLN A 76 -11.48 2.37 -15.60
CA GLN A 76 -10.86 2.44 -14.27
C GLN A 76 -11.29 1.26 -13.40
N MET A 77 -12.57 0.89 -13.42
CA MET A 77 -13.07 -0.28 -12.68
C MET A 77 -12.46 -1.58 -13.20
N GLU A 78 -12.41 -1.77 -14.51
CA GLU A 78 -11.79 -2.95 -15.15
C GLU A 78 -10.31 -3.06 -14.81
N THR A 79 -9.58 -1.95 -14.88
CA THR A 79 -8.13 -1.96 -14.65
C THR A 79 -7.81 -2.31 -13.19
N MET A 80 -8.60 -1.82 -12.23
CA MET A 80 -8.32 -2.03 -10.80
C MET A 80 -9.02 -3.26 -10.20
N ALA A 81 -10.07 -3.80 -10.87
CA ALA A 81 -10.73 -5.05 -10.49
C ALA A 81 -9.76 -6.25 -10.46
N PHE A 82 -8.72 -6.24 -11.29
CA PHE A 82 -7.67 -7.25 -11.27
C PHE A 82 -6.95 -7.37 -9.90
N SER A 83 -6.87 -6.26 -9.17
CA SER A 83 -6.29 -6.19 -7.82
C SER A 83 -7.35 -6.11 -6.73
N PHE A 84 -8.60 -6.48 -7.04
CA PHE A 84 -9.75 -6.36 -6.12
C PHE A 84 -10.08 -4.94 -5.64
N TRP A 85 -9.61 -3.93 -6.37
CA TRP A 85 -9.85 -2.55 -6.01
C TRP A 85 -10.86 -1.95 -6.97
N THR A 86 -12.07 -1.69 -6.50
CA THR A 86 -13.09 -0.97 -7.28
C THR A 86 -13.15 0.52 -6.94
N LEU A 87 -12.36 0.97 -5.94
CA LEU A 87 -12.38 2.32 -5.39
C LEU A 87 -11.48 3.30 -6.14
N LEU A 88 -11.64 4.60 -5.91
CA LEU A 88 -10.96 5.71 -6.61
C LEU A 88 -9.43 5.48 -6.80
N PRO A 89 -8.89 5.50 -8.04
CA PRO A 89 -7.47 5.25 -8.32
C PRO A 89 -6.51 6.11 -7.48
N LYS A 90 -6.88 7.37 -7.25
CA LYS A 90 -6.08 8.31 -6.43
C LYS A 90 -6.05 7.95 -4.96
N ALA A 91 -7.17 7.47 -4.42
CA ALA A 91 -7.22 6.99 -3.04
C ALA A 91 -6.29 5.80 -2.87
N ILE A 92 -6.37 4.83 -3.79
CA ILE A 92 -5.49 3.65 -3.81
C ILE A 92 -4.03 4.05 -3.93
N TRP A 93 -3.71 5.00 -4.80
CA TRP A 93 -2.34 5.48 -4.95
C TRP A 93 -1.79 6.06 -3.64
N ILE A 94 -2.55 6.95 -2.99
CA ILE A 94 -2.17 7.55 -1.71
C ILE A 94 -2.06 6.49 -0.61
N THR A 95 -2.94 5.48 -0.62
CA THR A 95 -2.96 4.48 0.44
C THR A 95 -1.91 3.38 0.25
N GLU A 96 -1.65 2.96 -0.98
CA GLU A 96 -0.83 1.78 -1.26
C GLU A 96 0.61 2.09 -1.67
N ILE A 97 0.96 3.34 -1.99
CA ILE A 97 2.33 3.69 -2.39
C ILE A 97 3.40 3.36 -1.32
N SER A 98 3.02 3.35 -0.04
CA SER A 98 3.91 2.96 1.05
C SER A 98 4.04 1.44 1.23
N SER A 99 3.09 0.64 0.75
CA SER A 99 2.99 -0.81 1.01
C SER A 99 4.14 -1.62 0.39
N PRO A 100 4.62 -1.37 -0.84
CA PRO A 100 5.80 -2.06 -1.38
C PRO A 100 7.05 -1.87 -0.51
N PHE A 101 7.25 -0.65 0.02
CA PHE A 101 8.39 -0.33 0.87
C PHE A 101 8.26 -0.98 2.26
N LEU A 102 7.04 -1.12 2.79
CA LEU A 102 6.76 -1.85 4.03
C LEU A 102 7.14 -3.32 3.92
N HIS A 103 6.73 -3.97 2.84
CA HIS A 103 7.05 -5.39 2.65
C HIS A 103 8.53 -5.58 2.35
N LEU A 104 9.15 -4.70 1.56
CA LEU A 104 10.58 -4.72 1.26
C LEU A 104 11.44 -4.65 2.54
N ARG A 105 11.15 -3.73 3.47
CA ARG A 105 11.91 -3.66 4.74
C ARG A 105 11.75 -4.92 5.61
N GLU A 106 10.62 -5.62 5.52
CA GLU A 106 10.42 -6.86 6.28
C GLU A 106 11.14 -8.04 5.63
N ILE A 107 11.10 -8.12 4.30
CA ILE A 107 11.89 -9.05 3.49
C ILE A 107 13.37 -8.88 3.81
N LEU A 108 13.89 -7.65 3.78
CA LEU A 108 15.28 -7.34 4.13
C LEU A 108 15.67 -7.83 5.54
N LYS A 109 14.74 -7.78 6.50
CA LYS A 109 14.97 -8.26 7.87
C LYS A 109 15.03 -9.79 7.93
N GLU A 110 14.24 -10.49 7.11
CA GLU A 110 14.22 -11.96 7.04
C GLU A 110 15.41 -12.56 6.29
N ILE A 111 15.93 -11.86 5.27
CA ILE A 111 17.16 -12.28 4.56
C ILE A 111 18.46 -11.95 5.31
N GLY A 112 18.37 -11.45 6.56
CA GLY A 112 19.53 -11.21 7.43
C GLY A 112 20.09 -9.78 7.43
N TYR A 113 19.49 -8.83 6.72
CA TYR A 113 19.99 -7.44 6.62
C TYR A 113 19.49 -6.50 7.73
N ARG A 114 19.00 -7.03 8.86
CA ARG A 114 18.25 -6.29 9.91
C ARG A 114 18.96 -5.06 10.50
N ASP A 115 20.28 -5.04 10.56
CA ASP A 115 21.05 -3.95 11.17
C ASP A 115 22.01 -3.25 10.19
N THR A 116 21.82 -3.47 8.89
CA THR A 116 22.62 -2.85 7.84
C THR A 116 22.13 -1.44 7.49
N ASP A 117 22.99 -0.64 6.85
CA ASP A 117 22.62 0.67 6.30
C ASP A 117 21.54 0.56 5.22
N LEU A 118 21.49 -0.55 4.48
CA LEU A 118 20.45 -0.84 3.50
C LEU A 118 19.06 -0.94 4.17
N ASN A 119 18.96 -1.65 5.29
CA ASN A 119 17.70 -1.73 6.04
C ASN A 119 17.32 -0.40 6.69
N LEU A 120 18.30 0.41 7.12
CA LEU A 120 18.01 1.75 7.59
C LEU A 120 17.47 2.63 6.46
N ALA A 121 18.11 2.60 5.28
CA ALA A 121 17.64 3.34 4.11
C ALA A 121 16.21 2.92 3.74
N ALA A 122 15.90 1.62 3.73
CA ALA A 122 14.55 1.12 3.49
C ALA A 122 13.55 1.59 4.56
N ASP A 123 13.91 1.57 5.84
CA ASP A 123 13.07 2.07 6.93
C ASP A 123 12.83 3.60 6.81
N VAL A 124 13.84 4.39 6.40
CA VAL A 124 13.72 5.84 6.15
C VAL A 124 12.85 6.13 4.93
N CYS A 125 13.05 5.43 3.81
CA CYS A 125 12.24 5.57 2.61
C CYS A 125 10.77 5.24 2.91
N PHE A 126 10.51 4.12 3.58
CA PHE A 126 9.17 3.75 4.02
C PHE A 126 8.55 4.84 4.91
N ALA A 127 9.27 5.31 5.94
CA ALA A 127 8.77 6.34 6.84
C ALA A 127 8.46 7.65 6.09
N THR A 128 9.30 8.06 5.14
CA THR A 128 9.12 9.28 4.35
C THR A 128 7.91 9.18 3.45
N ILE A 129 7.80 8.10 2.67
CA ILE A 129 6.66 7.86 1.76
C ILE A 129 5.36 7.74 2.55
N PHE A 130 5.37 6.98 3.66
CA PHE A 130 4.20 6.85 4.53
C PHE A 130 3.78 8.20 5.11
N SER A 131 4.72 9.05 5.53
CA SER A 131 4.41 10.38 6.06
C SER A 131 3.76 11.27 5.00
N LEU A 132 4.39 11.40 3.83
CA LEU A 132 3.89 12.27 2.76
C LEU A 132 2.55 11.78 2.22
N ALA A 133 2.43 10.49 1.91
CA ALA A 133 1.22 9.95 1.34
C ALA A 133 0.09 9.87 2.39
N ARG A 134 0.32 9.21 3.53
CA ARG A 134 -0.75 8.91 4.49
C ARG A 134 -1.01 10.03 5.50
N MET A 135 0.01 10.80 5.91
CA MET A 135 -0.17 11.84 6.93
C MET A 135 -0.41 13.23 6.35
N VAL A 136 -0.04 13.47 5.08
CA VAL A 136 -0.37 14.73 4.37
C VAL A 136 -1.50 14.50 3.36
N GLY A 137 -1.36 13.54 2.44
CA GLY A 137 -2.41 13.22 1.47
C GLY A 137 -3.65 12.55 2.07
N GLY A 138 -3.46 11.67 3.07
CA GLY A 138 -4.55 10.93 3.72
C GLY A 138 -5.61 11.81 4.39
N PRO A 139 -5.26 12.77 5.28
CA PRO A 139 -6.25 13.68 5.87
C PRO A 139 -7.00 14.52 4.85
N TYR A 140 -6.31 14.97 3.79
CA TYR A 140 -6.95 15.69 2.70
C TYR A 140 -7.99 14.83 1.99
N LEU A 141 -7.66 13.57 1.67
CA LEU A 141 -8.60 12.62 1.08
C LEU A 141 -9.82 12.37 1.98
N VAL A 142 -9.60 12.20 3.29
CA VAL A 142 -10.69 12.07 4.26
C VAL A 142 -11.56 13.31 4.30
N TYR A 143 -10.96 14.50 4.36
CA TYR A 143 -11.68 15.77 4.39
C TYR A 143 -12.62 15.89 3.18
N VAL A 144 -12.12 15.62 1.97
CA VAL A 144 -12.97 15.69 0.77
C VAL A 144 -14.04 14.59 0.77
N THR A 145 -13.71 13.39 1.26
CA THR A 145 -14.67 12.27 1.38
C THR A 145 -15.79 12.60 2.39
N MET A 146 -15.48 13.31 3.46
CA MET A 146 -16.43 13.79 4.47
C MET A 146 -17.33 14.90 3.94
N ALA A 147 -16.74 15.85 3.21
CA ALA A 147 -17.40 17.02 2.66
C ALA A 147 -18.37 16.67 1.51
N ALA A 148 -18.10 15.62 0.76
CA ALA A 148 -18.99 15.11 -0.28
C ALA A 148 -20.20 14.35 0.29
N ASP A 149 -21.27 14.30 -0.49
CA ASP A 149 -22.50 13.56 -0.16
C ASP A 149 -22.33 12.06 -0.44
N ASN A 150 -21.52 11.42 0.40
CA ASN A 150 -21.22 9.99 0.31
C ASN A 150 -22.00 9.18 1.34
N PRO A 151 -22.32 7.91 1.03
CA PRO A 151 -22.90 6.99 2.00
C PRO A 151 -22.02 6.86 3.24
N ILE A 152 -22.67 6.68 4.40
CA ILE A 152 -22.03 6.65 5.73
C ILE A 152 -20.91 5.60 5.80
N LEU A 153 -21.04 4.48 5.09
CA LEU A 153 -20.03 3.43 5.05
C LEU A 153 -18.68 3.93 4.48
N ILE A 154 -18.69 4.66 3.37
CA ILE A 154 -17.45 5.19 2.74
C ILE A 154 -16.78 6.20 3.67
N LYS A 155 -17.60 7.04 4.30
CA LYS A 155 -17.20 8.01 5.33
C LYS A 155 -16.50 7.33 6.51
N ALA A 156 -17.08 6.25 7.04
CA ALA A 156 -16.50 5.45 8.11
C ALA A 156 -15.20 4.73 7.68
N MET A 157 -15.16 4.16 6.47
CA MET A 157 -13.96 3.50 5.94
C MET A 157 -12.78 4.46 5.75
N ALA A 158 -13.03 5.67 5.25
CA ALA A 158 -12.02 6.71 5.09
C ALA A 158 -11.45 7.15 6.44
N LEU A 159 -12.32 7.44 7.41
CA LEU A 159 -11.90 7.79 8.78
C LEU A 159 -11.12 6.65 9.45
N GLY A 160 -11.62 5.42 9.37
CA GLY A 160 -10.96 4.24 9.92
C GLY A 160 -9.57 4.03 9.33
N SER A 161 -9.44 4.15 8.01
CA SER A 161 -8.16 4.05 7.31
C SER A 161 -7.15 5.10 7.77
N GLN A 162 -7.60 6.33 8.05
CA GLN A 162 -6.75 7.39 8.56
C GLN A 162 -6.33 7.18 10.01
N LEU A 163 -7.22 6.67 10.87
CA LEU A 163 -6.90 6.32 12.26
C LEU A 163 -5.86 5.21 12.33
N VAL A 164 -6.02 4.15 11.54
CA VAL A 164 -5.03 3.07 11.42
C VAL A 164 -3.70 3.65 10.94
N SER A 165 -3.72 4.55 9.95
CA SER A 165 -2.51 5.21 9.45
C SER A 165 -1.81 6.02 10.54
N ALA A 166 -2.54 6.77 11.37
CA ALA A 166 -1.99 7.56 12.46
C ALA A 166 -1.38 6.67 13.57
N PHE A 167 -2.05 5.57 13.93
CA PHE A 167 -1.52 4.58 14.88
C PHE A 167 -0.19 3.99 14.41
N TRP A 168 -0.11 3.59 13.14
CA TRP A 168 1.11 3.06 12.55
C TRP A 168 2.20 4.13 12.45
N PHE A 169 1.84 5.37 12.12
CA PHE A 169 2.78 6.48 12.08
C PHE A 169 3.50 6.68 13.42
N TYR A 170 2.76 6.64 14.53
CA TYR A 170 3.34 6.71 15.87
C TYR A 170 4.37 5.59 16.11
N LYS A 171 4.05 4.35 15.71
CA LYS A 171 4.99 3.22 15.82
C LYS A 171 6.23 3.41 14.95
N ILE A 172 6.08 3.95 13.75
CA ILE A 172 7.20 4.27 12.85
C ILE A 172 8.11 5.30 13.50
N LEU A 173 7.56 6.40 14.01
CA LEU A 173 8.35 7.43 14.70
C LEU A 173 9.10 6.87 15.91
N LYS A 174 8.45 6.04 16.73
CA LYS A 174 9.09 5.39 17.88
C LYS A 174 10.26 4.50 17.46
N MET A 175 10.08 3.71 16.40
CA MET A 175 11.12 2.84 15.84
C MET A 175 12.30 3.64 15.26
N MET A 176 12.01 4.70 14.52
CA MET A 176 13.03 5.58 13.94
C MET A 176 13.85 6.28 15.02
N ARG A 177 13.18 6.84 16.04
CA ARG A 177 13.85 7.43 17.21
C ARG A 177 14.77 6.43 17.90
N TYR A 178 14.28 5.21 18.16
CA TYR A 178 15.08 4.15 18.78
C TYR A 178 16.33 3.81 17.96
N LYS A 179 16.20 3.65 16.63
CA LYS A 179 17.34 3.34 15.75
C LYS A 179 18.39 4.45 15.69
N ILE A 180 17.96 5.72 15.65
CA ILE A 180 18.86 6.88 15.63
C ILE A 180 19.58 7.03 16.97
N MET A 181 18.85 6.91 18.09
CA MET A 181 19.43 6.98 19.43
C MET A 181 20.46 5.86 19.67
N ARG A 182 20.16 4.63 19.25
CA ARG A 182 21.10 3.50 19.38
C ARG A 182 22.40 3.70 18.59
N ARG A 183 22.33 4.37 17.42
CA ARG A 183 23.54 4.73 16.64
C ARG A 183 24.34 5.88 17.26
N SER A 184 23.72 6.72 18.08
CA SER A 184 24.36 7.86 18.74
C SER A 184 25.06 7.51 20.05
N MET A 185 24.86 6.30 20.60
CA MET A 185 25.61 5.84 21.76
C MET A 185 27.05 5.52 21.34
N PRO A 186 28.07 6.19 21.92
CA PRO A 186 29.47 5.85 21.68
C PRO A 186 29.70 4.40 22.10
N ASN A 187 30.44 3.66 21.29
CA ASN A 187 30.94 2.35 21.66
C ASN A 187 32.00 2.56 22.75
N THR A 188 31.61 2.68 24.02
CA THR A 188 32.54 2.55 25.14
C THR A 188 32.96 1.09 25.22
N LYS A 189 33.85 0.69 24.33
CA LYS A 189 34.79 -0.38 24.61
C LYS A 189 35.87 0.25 25.46
N SER A 190 35.77 0.02 26.76
CA SER A 190 36.90 0.18 27.68
C SER A 190 37.92 -0.91 27.31
N ASP A 191 39.04 -0.49 26.73
CA ASP A 191 40.28 -1.28 26.66
C ASP A 191 40.80 -1.59 28.08
#